data_AF-A0A8H4V1H0-F1
#
_entry.id   AF-A0A8H4V1H0-F1
#
_cell.length_a   1.000
_cell.length_b   1.000
_cell.length_c   1.000
_cell.angle_alpha   90.00
_cell.angle_beta   90.00
_cell.angle_gamma   90.00
#
_symmetry.space_group_name_H-M   'P 1'
#
loop_
_entity.id
_entity.type
_entity.pdbx_description
1 polymer ?
#
loop_
_entity_poly.entity_id
_entity_poly.type
_entity_poly.pdbx_seq_one_letter_code
_entity_poly.pdbx_strand_id
1 'polypeptide(L)'
;MNPGSDTLRQLPTIALVCDFPEPPVSGNGPPTLLSEHSVRTLFHEMGHAVHSVLGQTPLQSISGTRCSTDFAELPSVLMESFATAPEVLSLYARHWETDKPLSESMMQSMAADRVAHGSIYGAVENEAQILMALVDQAYHALPADGGRRSFDSTDIYHQVFSTHCTLPDPQDGNTRTSWQGFFGHLYGYGATYYSYIFDRAIANKIWHDVFQGGKLSIDRQAGERYKNEVLRWGGGRNGWDCVAGVLGDANPSNANGLLAEGGEEAMREVGRWGLGRDGISS
;
A
#
# COMPACT_ATOMS: atom_id res chain seq x y z
N MET A 1 6.49 27.80 -5.74
CA MET A 1 7.62 28.75 -5.92
C MET A 1 8.31 28.89 -4.58
N ASN A 2 9.62 28.65 -4.51
CA ASN A 2 10.41 29.16 -3.39
C ASN A 2 10.69 30.64 -3.69
N PRO A 3 10.25 31.59 -2.85
CA PRO A 3 10.57 32.99 -3.06
C PRO A 3 12.07 33.18 -2.82
N GLY A 4 12.87 33.13 -3.88
CA GLY A 4 14.34 33.26 -3.81
C GLY A 4 15.15 32.44 -4.83
N SER A 5 14.53 31.55 -5.60
CA SER A 5 15.22 30.83 -6.68
C SER A 5 14.71 31.26 -8.05
N ASP A 6 15.60 31.65 -8.98
CA ASP A 6 15.30 31.85 -10.41
C ASP A 6 14.96 30.53 -11.16
N THR A 7 14.74 29.44 -10.43
CA THR A 7 14.39 28.14 -10.98
C THR A 7 12.90 28.06 -11.28
N LEU A 8 12.55 27.99 -12.57
CA LEU A 8 11.20 27.63 -13.01
C LEU A 8 10.92 26.16 -12.68
N ARG A 9 9.78 25.89 -12.05
CA ARG A 9 9.29 24.52 -11.80
C ARG A 9 8.00 24.27 -12.56
N GLN A 10 7.92 23.09 -13.18
CA GLN A 10 6.66 22.59 -13.72
C GLN A 10 5.73 22.21 -12.57
N LEU A 11 4.46 22.64 -12.64
CA LEU A 11 3.45 22.21 -11.67
C LEU A 11 3.05 20.75 -11.98
N PRO A 12 2.92 19.88 -10.96
CA PRO A 12 2.51 18.52 -11.18
C PRO A 12 1.02 18.47 -11.56
N THR A 13 0.69 17.67 -12.58
CA THR A 13 -0.69 17.38 -13.00
C THR A 13 -0.95 15.90 -12.80
N ILE A 14 -1.96 15.56 -12.01
CA ILE A 14 -2.31 14.18 -11.65
C ILE A 14 -3.77 13.95 -12.05
N ALA A 15 -4.05 12.78 -12.61
CA ALA A 15 -5.40 12.28 -12.77
C ALA A 15 -5.60 11.11 -11.81
N LEU A 16 -6.60 11.23 -10.94
CA LEU A 16 -7.05 10.15 -10.07
C LEU A 16 -8.23 9.48 -10.76
N VAL A 17 -8.10 8.19 -11.06
CA VAL A 17 -9.09 7.42 -11.82
C VAL A 17 -9.61 6.30 -10.93
N CYS A 18 -10.89 6.37 -10.57
CA CYS A 18 -11.58 5.34 -9.80
C CYS A 18 -12.90 5.02 -10.48
N ASP A 19 -13.32 3.75 -10.39
CA ASP A 19 -14.61 3.30 -10.90
C ASP A 19 -15.59 3.12 -9.73
N PHE A 20 -16.40 4.15 -9.49
CA PHE A 20 -17.39 4.16 -8.40
C PHE A 20 -18.81 4.18 -8.97
N PRO A 21 -19.81 3.69 -8.20
CA PRO A 21 -21.19 3.67 -8.66
C PRO A 21 -21.69 5.05 -9.10
N GLU A 22 -22.30 5.14 -10.29
CA GLU A 22 -22.94 6.37 -10.74
C GLU A 22 -24.28 6.60 -10.00
N PRO A 23 -24.65 7.87 -9.76
CA PRO A 23 -25.97 8.17 -9.20
C PRO A 23 -27.08 7.84 -10.22
N PRO A 24 -28.33 7.63 -9.77
CA PRO A 24 -29.44 7.32 -10.67
C PRO A 24 -29.64 8.41 -11.74
N VAL A 25 -29.73 7.97 -13.01
CA VAL A 25 -29.88 8.86 -14.18
C VAL A 25 -31.10 9.78 -14.10
N SER A 26 -32.14 9.36 -13.38
CA SER A 26 -33.37 10.14 -13.19
C SER A 26 -33.19 11.38 -12.30
N GLY A 27 -32.08 11.48 -11.55
CA GLY A 27 -31.87 12.50 -10.52
C GLY A 27 -32.77 12.37 -9.29
N ASN A 28 -33.69 11.40 -9.28
CA ASN A 28 -34.62 11.11 -8.19
C ASN A 28 -34.14 9.86 -7.46
N GLY A 29 -33.15 10.02 -6.57
CA GLY A 29 -32.60 8.94 -5.75
C GLY A 29 -31.46 9.41 -4.84
N PRO A 30 -30.92 8.52 -4.00
CA PRO A 30 -29.76 8.85 -3.18
C PRO A 30 -28.55 9.20 -4.08
N PRO A 31 -27.62 10.05 -3.59
CA PRO A 31 -26.36 10.27 -4.27
C PRO A 31 -25.54 8.97 -4.31
N THR A 32 -24.40 8.98 -5.01
CA THR A 32 -23.41 7.90 -4.89
C THR A 32 -22.97 7.76 -3.44
N LEU A 33 -23.20 6.57 -2.87
CA LEU A 33 -22.75 6.20 -1.53
C LEU A 33 -21.61 5.20 -1.67
N LEU A 34 -20.45 5.54 -1.11
CA LEU A 34 -19.27 4.69 -1.16
C LEU A 34 -19.26 3.72 0.02
N SER A 35 -18.97 2.45 -0.26
CA SER A 35 -18.66 1.47 0.79
C SER A 35 -17.33 1.82 1.47
N GLU A 36 -17.07 1.27 2.67
CA GLU A 36 -15.77 1.42 3.34
C GLU A 36 -14.61 1.01 2.41
N HIS A 37 -14.77 -0.11 1.69
CA HIS A 37 -13.79 -0.57 0.72
C HIS A 37 -13.54 0.48 -0.39
N SER A 38 -14.59 1.06 -0.96
CA SER A 38 -14.45 2.10 -2.00
C SER A 38 -13.76 3.36 -1.48
N VAL A 39 -14.02 3.75 -0.22
CA VAL A 39 -13.35 4.88 0.42
C VAL A 39 -11.88 4.59 0.68
N ARG A 40 -11.54 3.37 1.11
CA ARG A 40 -10.14 2.94 1.24
C ARG A 40 -9.41 2.98 -0.09
N THR A 41 -10.03 2.51 -1.18
CA THR A 41 -9.49 2.62 -2.54
C THR A 41 -9.26 4.09 -2.92
N LEU A 42 -10.24 4.98 -2.66
CA LEU A 42 -10.07 6.40 -2.93
C LEU A 42 -8.86 7.00 -2.17
N PHE A 43 -8.69 6.64 -0.90
CA PHE A 43 -7.55 7.10 -0.10
C PHE A 43 -6.22 6.52 -0.57
N HIS A 44 -6.21 5.26 -1.00
CA HIS A 44 -5.05 4.61 -1.61
C HIS A 44 -4.57 5.41 -2.84
N GLU A 45 -5.46 5.67 -3.80
CA GLU A 45 -5.14 6.46 -4.99
C GLU A 45 -4.75 7.90 -4.64
N MET A 46 -5.40 8.48 -3.63
CA MET A 46 -5.04 9.81 -3.13
C MET A 46 -3.64 9.83 -2.52
N GLY A 47 -3.17 8.74 -1.91
CA GLY A 47 -1.79 8.62 -1.43
C GLY A 47 -0.77 8.75 -2.55
N HIS A 48 -1.00 8.10 -3.70
CA HIS A 48 -0.18 8.29 -4.89
C HIS A 48 -0.25 9.73 -5.42
N ALA A 49 -1.45 10.33 -5.44
CA ALA A 49 -1.62 11.71 -5.89
C ALA A 49 -0.88 12.70 -4.99
N VAL A 50 -0.99 12.56 -3.67
CA VAL A 50 -0.29 13.38 -2.68
C VAL A 50 1.23 13.20 -2.80
N HIS A 51 1.72 11.96 -2.95
CA HIS A 51 3.14 11.71 -3.18
C HIS A 51 3.61 12.37 -4.50
N SER A 52 2.81 12.28 -5.56
CA SER A 52 3.11 12.91 -6.85
C SER A 52 3.20 14.43 -6.78
N VAL A 53 2.31 15.08 -6.01
CA VAL A 53 2.31 16.54 -5.84
C VAL A 53 3.48 17.02 -4.98
N LEU A 54 3.80 16.27 -3.92
CA LEU A 54 4.80 16.67 -2.93
C LEU A 54 6.23 16.27 -3.31
N GLY A 55 6.41 15.19 -4.07
CA GLY A 55 7.71 14.66 -4.53
C GLY A 55 8.39 15.51 -5.59
N GLN A 56 8.86 16.70 -5.20
CA GLN A 56 9.36 17.71 -6.12
C GLN A 56 10.88 17.69 -6.27
N THR A 57 11.35 17.02 -7.31
CA THR A 57 12.78 16.89 -7.63
C THR A 57 13.22 17.86 -8.74
N PRO A 58 14.54 18.13 -8.89
CA PRO A 58 15.08 18.83 -10.06
C PRO A 58 15.04 18.01 -11.36
N LEU A 59 14.88 16.68 -11.26
CA LEU A 59 14.93 15.74 -12.38
C LEU A 59 13.58 15.04 -12.53
N GLN A 60 12.92 15.25 -13.67
CA GLN A 60 11.59 14.67 -13.95
C GLN A 60 11.57 13.14 -13.85
N SER A 61 12.66 12.47 -14.20
CA SER A 61 12.76 11.00 -14.17
C SER A 61 12.58 10.39 -12.78
N ILE A 62 12.73 11.19 -11.72
CA ILE A 62 12.60 10.78 -10.32
C ILE A 62 11.59 11.65 -9.54
N SER A 63 10.75 12.41 -10.24
CA SER A 63 9.70 13.22 -9.59
C SER A 63 8.46 12.39 -9.25
N GLY A 64 7.76 12.76 -8.19
CA GLY A 64 6.55 12.09 -7.73
C GLY A 64 6.80 10.64 -7.34
N THR A 65 5.95 9.72 -7.78
CA THR A 65 6.04 8.29 -7.46
C THR A 65 7.15 7.53 -8.20
N ARG A 66 7.98 8.19 -9.01
CA ARG A 66 9.12 7.57 -9.72
C ARG A 66 10.29 7.31 -8.77
N CYS A 67 10.09 6.39 -7.83
CA CYS A 67 11.02 5.94 -6.81
C CYS A 67 11.24 4.43 -6.91
N SER A 68 11.91 3.81 -5.93
CA SER A 68 12.06 2.35 -5.94
C SER A 68 10.69 1.67 -5.81
N THR A 69 10.50 0.57 -6.53
CA THR A 69 9.19 -0.10 -6.62
C THR A 69 8.75 -0.71 -5.29
N ASP A 70 9.72 -1.08 -4.45
CA ASP A 70 9.58 -1.54 -3.07
C ASP A 70 9.43 -0.41 -2.03
N PHE A 71 9.02 0.77 -2.49
CA PHE A 71 8.73 1.94 -1.68
C PHE A 71 7.57 2.78 -2.26
N ALA A 72 7.28 2.63 -3.56
CA ALA A 72 6.29 3.44 -4.26
C ALA A 72 4.85 3.25 -3.75
N GLU A 73 4.53 2.06 -3.19
CA GLU A 73 3.22 1.75 -2.62
C GLU A 73 3.09 2.19 -1.16
N LEU A 74 4.20 2.45 -0.46
CA LEU A 74 4.16 2.86 0.94
C LEU A 74 3.19 4.03 1.19
N PRO A 75 3.20 5.12 0.39
CA PRO A 75 2.28 6.22 0.61
C PRO A 75 0.81 5.92 0.37
N SER A 76 0.47 5.10 -0.64
CA SER A 76 -0.91 4.72 -0.93
C SER A 76 -1.44 3.77 0.14
N VAL A 77 -0.64 2.76 0.49
CA VAL A 77 -0.97 1.78 1.53
C VAL A 77 -1.16 2.43 2.90
N LEU A 78 -0.29 3.38 3.29
CA LEU A 78 -0.46 4.10 4.55
C LEU A 78 -1.77 4.91 4.58
N MET A 79 -2.16 5.53 3.46
CA MET A 79 -3.40 6.31 3.39
C MET A 79 -4.67 5.45 3.57
N GLU A 80 -4.63 4.14 3.32
CA GLU A 80 -5.75 3.26 3.65
C GLU A 80 -6.07 3.25 5.16
N SER A 81 -5.05 3.35 6.03
CA SER A 81 -5.27 3.44 7.48
C SER A 81 -5.98 4.75 7.86
N PHE A 82 -5.62 5.87 7.21
CA PHE A 82 -6.27 7.17 7.40
C PHE A 82 -7.75 7.13 7.01
N ALA A 83 -8.11 6.38 5.96
CA ALA A 83 -9.48 6.29 5.46
C ALA A 83 -10.50 5.81 6.51
N THR A 84 -10.04 5.15 7.58
CA THR A 84 -10.93 4.59 8.61
C THR A 84 -10.57 5.03 10.03
N ALA A 85 -9.60 5.93 10.16
CA ALA A 85 -9.22 6.49 11.45
C ALA A 85 -10.36 7.37 12.00
N PRO A 86 -10.78 7.22 13.27
CA PRO A 86 -11.90 7.99 13.82
C PRO A 86 -11.79 9.50 13.65
N GLU A 87 -10.59 10.05 13.85
CA GLU A 87 -10.29 11.47 13.72
C GLU A 87 -10.47 11.96 12.27
N VAL A 88 -10.15 11.11 11.28
CA VAL A 88 -10.29 11.43 9.85
C VAL A 88 -11.72 11.22 9.37
N LEU A 89 -12.37 10.11 9.77
CA LEU A 89 -13.79 9.84 9.50
C LEU A 89 -14.66 11.01 9.95
N SER A 90 -14.34 11.61 11.10
CA SER A 90 -15.06 12.77 11.64
C SER A 90 -15.02 14.01 10.75
N LEU A 91 -14.09 14.09 9.78
CA LEU A 91 -13.95 15.21 8.86
C LEU A 91 -14.92 15.13 7.66
N TYR A 92 -15.33 13.94 7.26
CA TYR A 92 -16.10 13.76 6.01
C TYR A 92 -17.32 12.82 6.13
N ALA A 93 -17.33 11.88 7.09
CA ALA A 93 -18.37 10.86 7.18
C ALA A 93 -19.65 11.45 7.83
N ARG A 94 -20.62 11.81 6.98
CA ARG A 94 -21.90 12.38 7.39
C ARG A 94 -23.04 11.74 6.61
N HIS A 95 -24.19 11.61 7.26
CA HIS A 95 -25.39 11.07 6.63
C HIS A 95 -25.87 12.02 5.53
N TRP A 96 -26.08 11.50 4.32
CA TRP A 96 -26.36 12.35 3.15
C TRP A 96 -27.66 13.18 3.26
N GLU A 97 -28.74 12.66 3.87
CA GLU A 97 -29.98 13.44 4.07
C GLU A 97 -29.94 14.37 5.29
N THR A 98 -29.47 13.87 6.43
CA THR A 98 -29.64 14.54 7.73
C THR A 98 -28.41 15.33 8.15
N ASP A 99 -27.30 15.18 7.42
CA ASP A 99 -26.01 15.80 7.69
C ASP A 99 -25.44 15.42 9.08
N LYS A 100 -26.00 14.41 9.75
CA LYS A 100 -25.51 13.95 11.05
C LYS A 100 -24.15 13.26 10.88
N PRO A 101 -23.16 13.54 11.72
CA PRO A 101 -21.88 12.85 11.67
C PRO A 101 -22.06 11.36 11.96
N LEU A 102 -21.14 10.54 11.44
CA LEU A 102 -21.04 9.14 11.82
C LEU A 102 -20.90 9.04 13.35
N SER A 103 -21.75 8.22 13.97
CA SER A 103 -21.75 8.10 15.43
C SER A 103 -20.54 7.33 15.95
N GLU A 104 -20.10 7.64 17.16
CA GLU A 104 -18.99 6.94 17.81
C GLU A 104 -19.24 5.43 17.92
N SER A 105 -20.48 5.03 18.23
CA SER A 105 -20.84 3.60 18.29
C SER A 105 -20.68 2.90 16.95
N MET A 106 -21.03 3.55 15.84
CA MET A 106 -20.80 3.00 14.50
C MET A 106 -19.31 2.90 14.17
N MET A 107 -18.50 3.91 14.53
CA MET A 107 -17.05 3.84 14.34
C MET A 107 -16.42 2.69 15.13
N GLN A 108 -16.86 2.49 16.38
CA GLN A 108 -16.44 1.36 17.21
C GLN A 108 -16.87 0.02 16.61
N SER A 109 -18.10 -0.08 16.08
CA SER A 109 -18.56 -1.28 15.37
C SER A 109 -17.73 -1.58 14.12
N MET A 110 -17.40 -0.56 13.30
CA MET A 110 -16.53 -0.74 12.13
C MET A 110 -15.12 -1.22 12.54
N ALA A 111 -14.57 -0.65 13.63
CA ALA A 111 -13.28 -1.09 14.14
C ALA A 111 -13.31 -2.54 14.65
N ALA A 112 -14.36 -2.93 15.36
CA ALA A 112 -14.54 -4.30 15.83
C ALA A 112 -14.73 -5.29 14.68
N ASP A 113 -15.47 -4.91 13.63
CA ASP A 113 -15.66 -5.73 12.43
C ASP A 113 -14.34 -5.96 11.69
N ARG A 114 -13.49 -4.93 11.55
CA ARG A 114 -12.15 -5.07 10.98
C ARG A 114 -11.27 -6.04 11.76
N VAL A 115 -11.27 -5.95 13.08
CA VAL A 115 -10.51 -6.88 13.95
C VAL A 115 -11.04 -8.31 13.78
N ALA A 116 -12.36 -8.49 13.79
CA ALA A 116 -12.98 -9.80 13.59
C ALA A 116 -12.63 -10.38 12.21
N HIS A 117 -12.76 -9.60 11.15
CA HIS A 117 -12.39 -9.98 9.79
C HIS A 117 -10.91 -10.38 9.69
N GLY A 118 -10.00 -9.55 10.21
CA GLY A 118 -8.57 -9.84 10.23
C GLY A 118 -8.24 -11.14 10.97
N SER A 119 -8.91 -11.40 12.10
CA SER A 119 -8.72 -12.62 12.89
C SER A 119 -9.18 -13.90 12.17
N ILE A 120 -10.18 -13.79 11.30
CA ILE A 120 -10.79 -14.94 10.59
C ILE A 120 -10.13 -15.16 9.23
N TYR A 121 -9.94 -14.10 8.44
CA TYR A 121 -9.55 -14.16 7.04
C TYR A 121 -8.14 -13.65 6.77
N GLY A 122 -7.55 -12.86 7.67
CA GLY A 122 -6.28 -12.17 7.42
C GLY A 122 -5.11 -13.11 7.09
N ALA A 123 -5.09 -14.31 7.68
CA ALA A 123 -4.07 -15.32 7.33
C ALA A 123 -4.19 -15.79 5.88
N VAL A 124 -5.42 -16.04 5.40
CA VAL A 124 -5.69 -16.50 4.03
C VAL A 124 -5.44 -15.38 3.01
N GLU A 125 -5.81 -14.15 3.33
CA GLU A 125 -5.54 -12.98 2.48
C GLU A 125 -4.03 -12.72 2.35
N ASN A 126 -3.30 -12.78 3.47
CA ASN A 126 -1.84 -12.64 3.47
C ASN A 126 -1.17 -13.78 2.70
N GLU A 127 -1.62 -15.03 2.88
CA GLU A 127 -1.13 -16.17 2.12
C GLU A 127 -1.36 -15.99 0.62
N ALA A 128 -2.54 -15.52 0.20
CA ALA A 128 -2.81 -15.22 -1.20
C ALA A 128 -1.81 -14.20 -1.77
N GLN A 129 -1.52 -13.11 -1.04
CA GLN A 129 -0.51 -12.12 -1.45
C GLN A 129 0.90 -12.74 -1.55
N ILE A 130 1.27 -13.61 -0.59
CA ILE A 130 2.57 -14.29 -0.58
C ILE A 130 2.69 -15.24 -1.78
N LEU A 131 1.67 -16.05 -2.05
CA LEU A 131 1.64 -16.98 -3.17
C LEU A 131 1.80 -16.24 -4.50
N MET A 132 1.12 -15.10 -4.63
CA MET A 132 1.22 -14.22 -5.78
C MET A 132 2.63 -13.63 -5.96
N ALA A 133 3.27 -13.21 -4.87
CA ALA A 133 4.67 -12.78 -4.89
C ALA A 133 5.62 -13.92 -5.27
N LEU A 134 5.37 -15.14 -4.79
CA LEU A 134 6.15 -16.32 -5.15
C LEU A 134 6.00 -16.70 -6.62
N VAL A 135 4.78 -16.62 -7.19
CA VAL A 135 4.55 -16.81 -8.63
C VAL A 135 5.32 -15.79 -9.44
N ASP A 136 5.24 -14.51 -9.05
CA ASP A 136 5.97 -13.43 -9.71
C ASP A 136 7.49 -13.67 -9.66
N GLN A 137 8.05 -14.01 -8.49
CA GLN A 137 9.47 -14.36 -8.38
C GLN A 137 9.83 -15.60 -9.21
N ALA A 138 9.00 -16.64 -9.22
CA ALA A 138 9.26 -17.87 -9.96
C ALA A 138 9.34 -17.62 -11.48
N TYR A 139 8.52 -16.72 -12.02
CA TYR A 139 8.57 -16.35 -13.43
C TYR A 139 9.83 -15.55 -13.80
N HIS A 140 10.32 -14.72 -12.88
CA HIS A 140 11.39 -13.77 -13.16
C HIS A 140 12.78 -14.20 -12.64
N ALA A 141 12.86 -15.27 -11.86
CA ALA A 141 14.12 -15.84 -11.37
C ALA A 141 14.81 -16.75 -12.39
N LEU A 142 14.11 -17.17 -13.45
CA LEU A 142 14.66 -18.06 -14.46
C LEU A 142 15.69 -17.30 -15.33
N PRO A 143 16.89 -17.85 -15.55
CA PRO A 143 17.85 -17.24 -16.47
C PRO A 143 17.23 -17.06 -17.85
N ALA A 144 17.50 -15.92 -18.49
CA ALA A 144 17.18 -15.70 -19.90
C ALA A 144 18.10 -16.56 -20.78
N ASP A 145 17.93 -17.88 -20.76
CA ASP A 145 18.77 -18.83 -21.48
C ASP A 145 18.34 -18.99 -22.94
N GLY A 146 18.31 -17.88 -23.69
CA GLY A 146 18.39 -17.83 -25.15
C GLY A 146 17.47 -18.76 -25.97
N GLY A 147 16.39 -19.28 -25.38
CA GLY A 147 15.41 -20.16 -26.04
C GLY A 147 15.58 -21.66 -25.83
N ARG A 148 16.08 -22.17 -24.70
CA ARG A 148 16.24 -23.63 -24.48
C ARG A 148 15.39 -24.28 -23.39
N ARG A 149 14.66 -23.55 -22.54
CA ARG A 149 13.68 -24.14 -21.62
C ARG A 149 12.25 -23.89 -22.09
N SER A 150 11.41 -24.92 -22.08
CA SER A 150 9.97 -24.72 -22.20
C SER A 150 9.49 -23.98 -20.95
N PHE A 151 8.98 -22.78 -21.12
CA PHE A 151 8.34 -22.01 -20.07
C PHE A 151 6.83 -22.26 -20.15
N ASP A 152 6.29 -22.97 -19.15
CA ASP A 152 4.86 -23.14 -18.97
C ASP A 152 4.45 -22.37 -17.70
N SER A 153 3.82 -21.21 -17.90
CA SER A 153 3.39 -20.37 -16.79
C SER A 153 2.29 -21.04 -15.96
N THR A 154 1.42 -21.84 -16.59
CA THR A 154 0.35 -22.56 -15.90
C THR A 154 0.96 -23.63 -14.98
N ASP A 155 1.94 -24.39 -15.46
CA ASP A 155 2.65 -25.38 -14.64
C ASP A 155 3.30 -24.73 -13.41
N ILE A 156 4.04 -23.64 -13.62
CA ILE A 156 4.76 -22.96 -12.53
C ILE A 156 3.76 -22.37 -11.52
N TYR A 157 2.66 -21.74 -11.98
CA TYR A 157 1.59 -21.24 -11.10
C TYR A 157 1.06 -22.34 -10.18
N HIS A 158 0.62 -23.46 -10.77
CA HIS A 158 0.07 -24.58 -10.00
C HIS A 158 1.12 -25.24 -9.10
N GLN A 159 2.40 -25.26 -9.52
CA GLN A 159 3.50 -25.78 -8.69
C GLN A 159 3.74 -24.91 -7.46
N VAL A 160 3.75 -23.57 -7.60
CA VAL A 160 3.89 -22.65 -6.47
C VAL A 160 2.74 -22.84 -5.48
N PHE A 161 1.50 -22.86 -5.97
CA PHE A 161 0.32 -23.07 -5.12
C PHE A 161 0.35 -24.44 -4.44
N SER A 162 0.67 -25.52 -5.16
CA SER A 162 0.76 -26.87 -4.56
C SER A 162 1.85 -26.99 -3.49
N THR A 163 2.94 -26.22 -3.61
CA THR A 163 4.08 -26.28 -2.69
C THR A 163 3.87 -25.44 -1.44
N HIS A 164 3.22 -24.28 -1.59
CA HIS A 164 3.21 -23.24 -0.56
C HIS A 164 1.83 -22.91 0.00
N CYS A 165 0.74 -23.25 -0.70
CA CYS A 165 -0.61 -22.95 -0.24
C CYS A 165 -1.06 -23.95 0.82
N THR A 166 -1.68 -23.45 1.89
CA THR A 166 -2.29 -24.25 2.95
C THR A 166 -3.45 -25.10 2.42
N LEU A 167 -4.14 -24.61 1.39
CA LEU A 167 -5.15 -25.37 0.64
C LEU A 167 -4.52 -25.90 -0.65
N PRO A 168 -4.35 -27.23 -0.79
CA PRO A 168 -3.72 -27.79 -1.98
C PRO A 168 -4.55 -27.49 -3.22
N ASP A 169 -3.84 -27.24 -4.32
CA ASP A 169 -4.44 -27.05 -5.63
C ASP A 169 -5.26 -28.29 -6.04
N PRO A 170 -6.49 -28.12 -6.59
CA PRO A 170 -7.32 -29.26 -6.94
C PRO A 170 -6.65 -30.19 -7.95
N GLN A 171 -6.45 -31.45 -7.57
CA GLN A 171 -5.86 -32.47 -8.46
C GLN A 171 -6.89 -33.11 -9.40
N ASP A 172 -8.18 -32.83 -9.15
CA ASP A 172 -9.31 -33.57 -9.71
C ASP A 172 -9.92 -32.80 -10.90
N GLY A 173 -9.16 -32.63 -11.98
CA GLY A 173 -9.66 -31.99 -13.19
C GLY A 173 -8.75 -32.19 -14.40
N ASN A 174 -9.33 -32.66 -15.51
CA ASN A 174 -8.60 -32.78 -16.79
C ASN A 174 -8.19 -31.41 -17.37
N THR A 175 -8.69 -30.31 -16.82
CA THR A 175 -8.41 -28.94 -17.27
C THR A 175 -7.98 -28.09 -16.08
N ARG A 176 -6.73 -27.66 -16.08
CA ARG A 176 -6.22 -26.67 -15.14
C ARG A 176 -6.70 -25.27 -15.52
N THR A 177 -6.94 -24.43 -14.53
CA THR A 177 -7.21 -23.00 -14.78
C THR A 177 -5.91 -22.31 -15.19
N SER A 178 -6.01 -21.08 -15.71
CA SER A 178 -4.83 -20.28 -16.04
C SER A 178 -5.01 -18.88 -15.47
N TRP A 179 -5.20 -18.83 -14.15
CA TRP A 179 -5.53 -17.60 -13.43
C TRP A 179 -4.44 -16.54 -13.60
N GLN A 180 -3.17 -16.94 -13.72
CA GLN A 180 -2.05 -16.03 -13.99
C GLN A 180 -2.24 -15.20 -15.28
N GLY A 181 -3.06 -15.65 -16.23
CA GLY A 181 -3.41 -14.87 -17.43
C GLY A 181 -4.23 -13.61 -17.14
N PHE A 182 -4.88 -13.55 -15.97
CA PHE A 182 -5.59 -12.36 -15.48
C PHE A 182 -4.73 -11.51 -14.54
N PHE A 183 -3.49 -11.93 -14.26
CA PHE A 183 -2.60 -11.23 -13.34
C PHE A 183 -1.83 -10.12 -14.07
N GLY A 184 -2.53 -9.01 -14.32
CA GLY A 184 -2.00 -7.88 -15.09
C GLY A 184 -0.70 -7.27 -14.56
N HIS A 185 -0.40 -7.42 -13.26
CA HIS A 185 0.85 -6.97 -12.62
C HIS A 185 2.10 -7.50 -13.32
N LEU A 186 2.06 -8.75 -13.80
CA LEU A 186 3.17 -9.37 -14.53
C LEU A 186 3.55 -8.57 -15.78
N TYR A 187 2.63 -7.78 -16.33
CA TYR A 187 2.85 -6.88 -17.44
C TYR A 187 3.24 -5.48 -16.94
N GLY A 188 4.54 -5.26 -16.77
CA GLY A 188 5.12 -3.94 -16.46
C GLY A 188 5.71 -3.82 -15.05
N TYR A 189 5.29 -4.65 -14.10
CA TYR A 189 5.78 -4.68 -12.72
C TYR A 189 6.33 -6.05 -12.31
N GLY A 190 6.69 -6.88 -13.29
CA GLY A 190 7.26 -8.20 -13.04
C GLY A 190 8.47 -8.14 -12.09
N ALA A 191 8.56 -9.16 -11.23
CA ALA A 191 9.55 -9.33 -10.16
C ALA A 191 9.39 -8.40 -8.94
N THR A 192 8.35 -7.58 -8.85
CA THR A 192 8.17 -6.64 -7.74
C THR A 192 6.91 -6.85 -6.92
N TYR A 193 6.09 -7.89 -7.13
CA TYR A 193 4.82 -8.03 -6.39
C TYR A 193 5.01 -8.18 -4.87
N TYR A 194 6.17 -8.65 -4.43
CA TYR A 194 6.53 -8.71 -3.01
C TYR A 194 6.49 -7.33 -2.32
N SER A 195 6.62 -6.23 -3.09
CA SER A 195 6.61 -4.86 -2.56
C SER A 195 5.32 -4.55 -1.82
N TYR A 196 4.17 -5.07 -2.25
CA TYR A 196 2.89 -4.80 -1.58
C TYR A 196 2.90 -5.25 -0.11
N ILE A 197 3.46 -6.43 0.17
CA ILE A 197 3.58 -6.98 1.52
C ILE A 197 4.62 -6.20 2.32
N PHE A 198 5.73 -5.88 1.67
CA PHE A 198 6.83 -5.15 2.28
C PHE A 198 6.41 -3.72 2.68
N ASP A 199 5.82 -2.98 1.76
CA ASP A 199 5.29 -1.63 1.98
C ASP A 199 4.13 -1.63 2.98
N ARG A 200 3.32 -2.68 3.06
CA ARG A 200 2.30 -2.85 4.10
C ARG A 200 2.91 -2.92 5.50
N ALA A 201 3.98 -3.70 5.67
CA ALA A 201 4.68 -3.81 6.95
C ALA A 201 5.27 -2.45 7.37
N ILE A 202 5.90 -1.73 6.43
CA ILE A 202 6.43 -0.39 6.67
C ILE A 202 5.32 0.61 6.99
N ALA A 203 4.22 0.60 6.22
CA ALA A 203 3.07 1.48 6.43
C ALA A 203 2.47 1.28 7.83
N ASN A 204 2.27 0.03 8.24
CA ASN A 204 1.77 -0.31 9.58
C ASN A 204 2.71 0.22 10.67
N LYS A 205 4.03 0.06 10.48
CA LYS A 205 5.03 0.57 11.43
C LYS A 205 4.98 2.09 11.55
N ILE A 206 4.89 2.81 10.43
CA ILE A 206 4.73 4.27 10.42
C ILE A 206 3.40 4.68 11.06
N TRP A 207 2.31 3.98 10.75
CA TRP A 207 0.99 4.24 11.33
C TRP A 207 1.02 4.15 12.86
N HIS A 208 1.66 3.13 13.42
CA HIS A 208 1.78 2.96 14.87
C HIS A 208 2.76 3.94 15.50
N ASP A 209 3.97 4.06 14.97
CA ASP A 209 5.04 4.77 15.68
C ASP A 209 5.02 6.28 15.43
N VAL A 210 4.53 6.72 14.27
CA VAL A 210 4.49 8.13 13.87
C VAL A 210 3.10 8.71 14.10
N PHE A 211 2.05 7.98 13.73
CA PHE A 211 0.66 8.43 13.86
C PHE A 211 -0.06 7.88 15.10
N GLN A 212 0.64 7.14 15.97
CA GLN A 212 0.10 6.58 17.23
C GLN A 212 -1.16 5.74 17.04
N GLY A 213 -1.20 4.96 15.96
CA GLY A 213 -2.34 4.12 15.61
C GLY A 213 -3.60 4.92 15.24
N GLY A 214 -3.44 6.19 14.82
CA GLY A 214 -4.52 7.06 14.36
C GLY A 214 -4.78 8.28 15.23
N LYS A 215 -4.33 8.28 16.49
CA LYS A 215 -4.51 9.42 17.42
C LYS A 215 -3.91 10.72 16.90
N LEU A 216 -2.86 10.63 16.07
CA LEU A 216 -2.20 11.78 15.45
C LEU A 216 -2.49 11.88 13.94
N SER A 217 -3.51 11.21 13.42
CA SER A 217 -3.84 11.21 11.99
C SER A 217 -4.24 12.57 11.41
N ILE A 218 -4.66 13.52 12.25
CA ILE A 218 -4.92 14.92 11.86
C ILE A 218 -3.91 15.90 12.46
N ASP A 219 -2.84 15.39 13.09
CA ASP A 219 -1.82 16.22 13.70
C ASP A 219 -0.89 16.82 12.64
N ARG A 220 -0.68 18.15 12.74
CA ARG A 220 0.14 18.88 11.76
C ARG A 220 1.61 18.48 11.83
N GLN A 221 2.14 18.22 13.02
CA GLN A 221 3.56 17.91 13.19
C GLN A 221 3.89 16.51 12.66
N ALA A 222 3.04 15.52 12.94
CA ALA A 222 3.14 14.18 12.37
C ALA A 222 3.05 14.20 10.84
N GLY A 223 2.10 14.96 10.29
CA GLY A 223 1.96 15.15 8.85
C GLY A 223 3.18 15.83 8.20
N GLU A 224 3.73 16.89 8.81
CA GLU A 224 4.96 17.53 8.30
C GLU A 224 6.18 16.60 8.41
N ARG A 225 6.28 15.78 9.46
CA ARG A 225 7.32 14.76 9.56
C ARG A 225 7.25 13.77 8.40
N TYR A 226 6.07 13.20 8.16
CA TYR A 226 5.86 12.26 7.05
C TYR A 226 6.15 12.90 5.69
N LYS A 227 5.65 14.12 5.46
CA LYS A 227 5.94 14.88 4.24
C LYS A 227 7.44 15.14 4.06
N ASN A 228 8.14 15.53 5.12
CA ASN A 228 9.54 15.94 5.02
C ASN A 228 10.50 14.76 4.91
N GLU A 229 10.17 13.61 5.50
CA GLU A 229 11.06 12.45 5.48
C GLU A 229 10.75 11.49 4.33
N VAL A 230 9.48 11.40 3.89
CA VAL A 230 9.03 10.45 2.86
C VAL A 230 8.66 11.18 1.57
N LEU A 231 7.55 11.95 1.59
CA LEU A 231 6.88 12.36 0.35
C LEU A 231 7.66 13.36 -0.50
N ARG A 232 8.35 14.33 0.14
CA ARG A 232 8.95 15.46 -0.60
C ARG A 232 10.09 15.07 -1.54
N TRP A 233 10.64 13.88 -1.36
CA TRP A 233 11.84 13.43 -2.06
C TRP A 233 11.52 12.83 -3.42
N GLY A 234 10.30 12.34 -3.65
CA GLY A 234 10.02 11.47 -4.80
C GLY A 234 11.03 10.33 -4.85
N GLY A 235 11.66 10.10 -6.00
CA GLY A 235 12.80 9.17 -6.14
C GLY A 235 14.18 9.77 -5.86
N GLY A 236 14.27 10.97 -5.29
CA GLY A 236 15.53 11.68 -5.02
C GLY A 236 16.26 11.28 -3.73
N ARG A 237 15.69 10.39 -2.92
CA ARG A 237 16.28 9.84 -1.69
C ARG A 237 16.06 8.34 -1.67
N ASN A 238 17.02 7.59 -1.11
CA ASN A 238 16.86 6.15 -0.94
C ASN A 238 15.66 5.87 -0.02
N GLY A 239 14.81 4.90 -0.38
CA GLY A 239 13.63 4.54 0.43
C GLY A 239 14.00 4.15 1.86
N TRP A 240 15.13 3.47 2.06
CA TRP A 240 15.67 3.14 3.37
C TRP A 240 15.98 4.38 4.23
N ASP A 241 16.59 5.40 3.64
CA ASP A 241 16.83 6.68 4.33
C ASP A 241 15.51 7.38 4.68
N CYS A 242 14.49 7.26 3.83
CA CYS A 242 13.17 7.82 4.09
C CYS A 242 12.49 7.12 5.28
N VAL A 243 12.52 5.78 5.32
CA VAL A 243 11.96 4.98 6.42
C VAL A 243 12.72 5.24 7.73
N ALA A 244 14.05 5.26 7.69
CA ALA A 244 14.88 5.60 8.84
C ALA A 244 14.57 7.01 9.36
N GLY A 245 14.51 8.00 8.47
CA GLY A 245 14.23 9.40 8.83
C GLY A 245 12.86 9.58 9.46
N VAL A 246 11.82 8.96 8.87
CA VAL A 246 10.45 9.11 9.37
C VAL A 246 10.22 8.37 10.69
N LEU A 247 10.93 7.27 10.96
CA LEU A 247 10.90 6.59 12.27
C LEU A 247 11.79 7.29 13.31
N GLY A 248 12.90 7.88 12.86
CA GLY A 248 13.87 8.62 13.67
C GLY A 248 14.79 7.72 14.50
N ASP A 249 15.94 8.26 14.93
CA ASP A 249 17.01 7.49 15.59
C ASP A 249 16.64 6.95 16.98
N ALA A 250 15.64 7.55 17.63
CA ALA A 250 15.12 7.08 18.90
C ALA A 250 14.22 5.84 18.77
N ASN A 251 13.81 5.49 17.54
CA ASN A 251 13.00 4.31 17.31
C ASN A 251 13.87 3.04 17.44
N PRO A 252 13.50 2.06 18.29
CA PRO A 252 14.30 0.85 18.46
C PRO A 252 14.54 0.08 17.17
N SER A 253 13.59 0.09 16.24
CA SER A 253 13.72 -0.58 14.94
C SER A 253 14.68 0.15 13.98
N ASN A 254 15.07 1.39 14.29
CA ASN A 254 16.09 2.16 13.56
C ASN A 254 17.35 2.40 14.41
N ALA A 255 17.54 1.64 15.50
CA ALA A 255 18.71 1.81 16.36
C ALA A 255 20.00 1.64 15.56
N ASN A 256 20.99 2.51 15.83
CA ASN A 256 22.29 2.55 15.17
C ASN A 256 22.25 2.79 13.64
N GLY A 257 21.12 3.26 13.10
CA GLY A 257 20.99 3.53 11.65
C GLY A 257 20.76 2.28 10.80
N LEU A 258 20.37 1.15 11.42
CA LEU A 258 20.12 -0.13 10.75
C LEU A 258 19.28 0.00 9.48
N LEU A 259 18.18 0.76 9.55
CA LEU A 259 17.29 0.88 8.40
C LEU A 259 17.92 1.69 7.27
N ALA A 260 18.72 2.72 7.57
CA ALA A 260 19.38 3.55 6.55
C ALA A 260 20.46 2.78 5.78
N GLU A 261 21.11 1.79 6.40
CA GLU A 261 22.06 0.90 5.72
C GLU A 261 21.38 0.00 4.67
N GLY A 262 20.10 -0.33 4.88
CA GLY A 262 19.34 -1.21 4.00
C GLY A 262 19.86 -2.66 4.01
N GLY A 263 19.65 -3.38 2.90
CA GLY A 263 20.16 -4.74 2.74
C GLY A 263 19.42 -5.79 3.59
N GLU A 264 20.08 -6.94 3.79
CA GLU A 264 19.44 -8.13 4.39
C GLU A 264 18.95 -7.91 5.82
N GLU A 265 19.73 -7.21 6.65
CA GLU A 265 19.36 -6.99 8.05
C GLU A 265 18.16 -6.03 8.19
N ALA A 266 18.13 -4.95 7.40
CA ALA A 266 16.99 -4.04 7.35
C ALA A 266 15.73 -4.76 6.83
N MET A 267 15.86 -5.58 5.78
CA MET A 267 14.77 -6.42 5.27
C MET A 267 14.25 -7.39 6.34
N ARG A 268 15.15 -8.03 7.10
CA ARG A 268 14.78 -8.92 8.21
C ARG A 268 14.08 -8.16 9.33
N GLU A 269 14.49 -6.94 9.64
CA GLU A 269 13.84 -6.09 10.63
C GLU A 269 12.42 -5.72 10.19
N VAL A 270 12.22 -5.27 8.94
CA VAL A 270 10.87 -5.03 8.39
C VAL A 270 10.01 -6.30 8.45
N GLY A 271 10.59 -7.45 8.10
CA GLY A 271 9.91 -8.74 8.17
C GLY A 271 9.42 -9.12 9.57
N ARG A 272 10.04 -8.60 10.65
CA ARG A 272 9.59 -8.83 12.03
C ARG A 272 8.39 -7.98 12.43
N TRP A 273 8.17 -6.83 11.78
CA TRP A 273 7.01 -5.98 12.05
C TRP A 273 5.71 -6.69 11.66
N GLY A 274 5.81 -7.58 10.66
CA GLY A 274 4.72 -8.40 10.18
C GLY A 274 3.62 -7.57 9.49
N LEU A 275 2.57 -8.27 9.08
CA LEU A 275 1.40 -7.66 8.44
C LEU A 275 0.30 -7.29 9.45
N GLY A 276 0.58 -7.44 10.75
CA GLY A 276 -0.38 -7.34 11.86
C GLY A 276 -1.23 -8.59 12.06
N ARG A 277 -1.69 -8.85 13.29
CA ARG A 277 -2.71 -9.90 13.55
C ARG A 277 -4.13 -9.46 13.15
N ASP A 278 -4.32 -8.13 13.03
CA ASP A 278 -5.55 -7.47 12.57
C ASP A 278 -5.28 -6.49 11.39
N GLY A 279 -4.08 -6.51 10.80
CA GLY A 279 -3.56 -5.34 10.08
C GLY A 279 -2.96 -4.24 10.98
N ILE A 280 -2.80 -4.52 12.29
CA ILE A 280 -2.16 -3.66 13.31
C ILE A 280 -1.14 -4.51 14.08
N SER A 281 0.08 -4.01 14.27
CA SER A 281 1.14 -4.72 15.02
C SER A 281 1.03 -4.47 16.52
N SER A 282 1.45 -5.49 17.28
CA SER A 282 1.77 -5.42 18.72
C SER A 282 2.88 -4.43 19.04
#